data_AF-A0A163GU33-F1
#
_entry.id   AF-A0A163GU33-F1
#
_cell.length_a   1.000
_cell.length_b   1.000
_cell.length_c   1.000
_cell.angle_alpha   90.00
_cell.angle_beta   90.00
_cell.angle_gamma   90.00
#
_symmetry.space_group_name_H-M   'P 1'
#
loop_
_entity.id
_entity.type
_entity.pdbx_description
1 polymer ?
#
loop_
_entity_poly.entity_id
_entity_poly.type
_entity_poly.pdbx_seq_one_letter_code
_entity_poly.pdbx_strand_id
1 'polypeptide(L)' 'MDNKYIEEFTRDWELLNDEGNTQLWQYFDQLDWKHMYAIKIGGSVKSVFDSEYGNPHLIFNVVVKCL' A
#
# COMPACT_ATOMS: atom_id res chain seq x y z
N MET A 1 0.17 -10.89 -3.78
CA MET A 1 1.46 -10.28 -4.16
C MET A 1 2.51 -10.96 -3.32
N ASP A 2 3.47 -11.64 -3.93
CA ASP A 2 4.55 -12.30 -3.19
C ASP A 2 5.67 -11.31 -2.88
N ASN A 3 6.55 -11.66 -1.94
CA ASN A 3 7.68 -10.79 -1.57
C ASN A 3 8.61 -10.53 -2.76
N LYS A 4 8.72 -11.49 -3.68
CA LYS A 4 9.54 -11.37 -4.88
C LYS A 4 9.05 -10.26 -5.81
N TYR A 5 7.74 -10.19 -6.09
CA TYR A 5 7.19 -9.10 -6.90
C TYR A 5 7.47 -7.75 -6.26
N ILE A 6 7.28 -7.65 -4.93
CA ILE A 6 7.54 -6.40 -4.21
C ILE A 6 9.02 -6.03 -4.38
N GLU A 7 9.94 -6.91 -4.07
CA GLU A 7 11.37 -6.62 -4.16
C GLU A 7 11.85 -6.29 -5.59
N GLU A 8 11.28 -6.93 -6.61
CA GLU A 8 11.73 -6.75 -8.01
C GLU A 8 11.08 -5.56 -8.71
N PHE A 9 9.79 -5.31 -8.48
CA PHE A 9 8.98 -4.39 -9.31
C PHE A 9 8.54 -3.13 -8.59
N THR A 10 8.91 -2.96 -7.32
CA THR A 10 8.55 -1.75 -6.57
C THR A 10 9.80 -0.98 -6.16
N ARG A 11 9.69 0.34 -6.09
CA ARG A 11 10.75 1.24 -5.64
C ARG A 11 10.25 2.15 -4.55
N ASP A 12 11.17 2.54 -3.66
CA ASP A 12 10.97 3.60 -2.69
C ASP A 12 9.72 3.41 -1.81
N TRP A 13 9.67 2.29 -1.07
CA TRP A 13 8.64 2.09 -0.06
C TRP A 13 8.80 3.09 1.09
N GLU A 14 7.79 3.93 1.27
CA GLU A 14 7.72 4.91 2.36
C GLU A 14 6.51 4.62 3.25
N LEU A 15 6.75 4.56 4.56
CA LEU A 15 5.71 4.34 5.56
C LEU A 15 4.94 5.65 5.76
N LEU A 16 3.65 5.64 5.46
CA LEU A 16 2.78 6.80 5.62
C LEU A 16 2.01 6.79 6.95
N ASN A 17 1.62 5.60 7.42
CA ASN A 17 0.92 5.46 8.70
C ASN A 17 1.21 4.08 9.33
N ASP A 18 1.23 4.03 10.65
CA ASP A 18 1.34 2.80 11.44
C ASP A 18 0.34 2.87 12.61
N GLU A 19 -0.65 1.98 12.59
CA GLU A 19 -1.71 1.88 13.59
C GLU A 19 -1.89 0.43 14.04
N GLY A 20 -1.36 0.13 15.23
CA GLY A 20 -1.44 -1.19 15.84
C GLY A 20 -0.63 -2.23 15.06
N ASN A 21 -1.32 -3.18 14.43
CA ASN A 21 -0.69 -4.19 13.57
C ASN A 21 -0.77 -3.83 12.08
N THR A 22 -1.27 -2.64 11.74
CA THR A 22 -1.59 -2.22 10.39
C THR A 22 -0.69 -1.07 9.95
N GLN A 23 -0.02 -1.21 8.81
CA GLN A 23 0.87 -0.21 8.25
C GLN A 23 0.43 0.16 6.83
N LEU A 24 0.30 1.46 6.55
CA LEU A 24 0.06 1.99 5.22
C LEU A 24 1.39 2.48 4.62
N TRP A 25 1.71 1.98 3.44
CA TRP A 25 2.91 2.31 2.69
C TRP A 25 2.54 2.92 1.34
N GLN A 26 3.40 3.80 0.82
CA GLN A 26 3.40 4.21 -0.58
C GLN A 26 4.67 3.72 -1.26
N TYR A 27 4.59 3.44 -2.56
CA TYR A 27 5.73 3.04 -3.38
C TYR A 27 5.45 3.34 -4.86
N PHE A 28 6.50 3.31 -5.68
CA PHE A 28 6.37 3.38 -7.13
C PHE A 28 6.39 1.97 -7.74
N ASP A 29 5.32 1.60 -8.45
CA ASP A 29 5.27 0.37 -9.22
C ASP A 29 5.94 0.59 -10.58
N GLN A 30 7.06 -0.12 -10.81
CA GLN A 30 7.85 -0.02 -12.02
C GLN A 30 7.23 -0.77 -13.20
N LEU A 31 6.37 -1.76 -12.95
CA LEU A 31 5.72 -2.53 -14.01
C LEU A 31 4.62 -1.68 -14.67
N ASP A 32 3.82 -1.02 -13.83
CA ASP A 32 2.69 -0.18 -14.26
C ASP A 32 3.05 1.31 -14.37
N TRP A 33 4.28 1.69 -14.00
CA TRP A 33 4.80 3.07 -14.03
C TRP A 33 3.93 4.08 -13.28
N LYS A 34 3.52 3.73 -12.07
CA LYS A 34 2.56 4.52 -11.28
C LYS A 34 2.81 4.47 -9.79
N HIS A 35 2.32 5.50 -9.10
CA HIS A 35 2.34 5.55 -7.64
C HIS A 35 1.21 4.67 -7.07
N MET A 36 1.60 3.81 -6.13
CA MET A 36 0.73 2.82 -5.50
C MET A 36 0.83 2.95 -3.98
N TYR A 37 -0.17 2.41 -3.31
CA TYR A 37 -0.21 2.26 -1.86
C TYR A 37 -0.41 0.80 -1.49
N ALA A 38 0.09 0.41 -0.32
CA ALA A 38 -0.05 -0.93 0.23
C ALA A 38 -0.39 -0.91 1.71
N ILE A 39 -1.24 -1.84 2.14
CA ILE A 39 -1.55 -2.06 3.56
C ILE A 39 -0.90 -3.37 4.00
N LYS A 40 -0.06 -3.32 5.04
CA LYS A 40 0.51 -4.50 5.71
C LYS A 40 -0.18 -4.73 7.03
N ILE A 41 -0.62 -5.95 7.30
CA ILE A 41 -1.19 -6.36 8.60
C ILE A 41 -0.37 -7.51 9.16
N GLY A 42 0.21 -7.34 10.34
CA GLY A 42 1.06 -8.33 10.99
C GLY A 42 2.28 -8.72 10.14
N GLY A 43 2.89 -7.73 9.47
CA GLY A 43 4.06 -7.93 8.60
C GLY A 43 3.76 -8.48 7.20
N SER A 44 2.50 -8.80 6.89
CA SER A 44 2.09 -9.31 5.56
C SER A 44 1.29 -8.27 4.79
N VAL A 45 1.63 -8.01 3.53
CA VAL A 45 0.80 -7.15 2.64
C VAL A 45 -0.56 -7.80 2.43
N LYS A 46 -1.64 -7.06 2.69
CA LYS A 46 -3.03 -7.50 2.52
C LYS A 46 -3.70 -6.88 1.30
N SER A 47 -3.40 -5.62 1.00
CA SER A 47 -4.04 -4.88 -0.09
C SER A 47 -3.06 -3.93 -0.78
N VAL A 48 -3.28 -3.68 -2.07
CA VAL A 48 -2.56 -2.71 -2.90
C VAL A 48 -3.56 -1.94 -3.75
N PHE A 49 -3.37 -0.62 -3.88
CA PHE A 49 -4.26 0.24 -4.66
C PHE A 49 -3.50 1.40 -5.30
N ASP A 50 -4.06 1.88 -6.40
CA ASP A 50 -3.50 2.94 -7.24
C ASP A 50 -3.87 4.33 -6.72
N SER A 51 -2.93 5.27 -6.86
CA SER A 51 -3.13 6.69 -6.55
C SER A 51 -4.10 7.40 -7.50
N GLU A 52 -4.25 6.94 -8.75
CA GLU A 52 -5.11 7.59 -9.74
C GLU A 52 -6.61 7.23 -9.62
N TYR A 53 -6.95 6.16 -8.88
CA TYR A 53 -8.35 5.83 -8.56
C TYR A 53 -8.85 6.60 -7.34
N GLY A 54 -9.04 7.91 -7.54
CA GLY A 54 -10.19 8.69 -7.09
C GLY A 54 -10.68 8.54 -5.63
N ASN A 55 -10.52 9.65 -4.89
CA ASN A 55 -11.18 10.02 -3.64
C ASN A 55 -10.44 9.60 -2.33
N PRO A 56 -9.78 10.54 -1.65
CA PRO A 56 -9.12 10.32 -0.35
C PRO A 56 -10.01 9.67 0.73
N HIS A 57 -11.33 9.85 0.66
CA HIS A 57 -12.28 9.22 1.57
C HIS A 57 -12.43 7.69 1.39
N LEU A 58 -12.05 7.14 0.23
CA LEU A 58 -12.10 5.70 -0.04
C LEU A 58 -10.90 4.98 0.56
N ILE A 59 -9.71 5.58 0.47
CA ILE A 59 -8.50 5.15 1.18
C ILE A 59 -8.71 5.28 2.69
N PHE A 60 -9.30 6.38 3.14
CA PHE A 60 -9.65 6.60 4.54
C PHE A 60 -10.67 5.56 5.06
N ASN A 61 -11.65 5.13 4.24
CA ASN A 61 -12.58 4.05 4.59
C ASN A 61 -11.92 2.67 4.70
N VAL A 62 -10.90 2.38 3.88
CA VAL A 62 -10.14 1.12 3.96
C VAL A 62 -9.23 1.14 5.20
N VAL A 63 -8.61 2.27 5.51
CA VAL A 63 -7.83 2.49 6.75
C VAL A 63 -8.72 2.36 7.99
N VAL A 64 -9.91 2.96 8.00
CA VAL A 64 -10.85 2.93 9.14
C VAL A 64 -11.55 1.56 9.32
N LYS A 65 -11.69 0.73 8.27
CA LYS A 65 -12.28 -0.63 8.35
C LYS A 65 -11.26 -1.75 8.59
N CYS A 66 -9.97 -1.45 8.52
CA CYS A 66 -8.89 -2.38 8.89
C CYS A 66 -8.47 -2.24 10.37
N LEU A 67 -9.09 -1.30 11.11
CA LEU A 67 -9.23 -1.27 12.57
C LEU A 67 -10.43 -2.10 13.02
#